data_AF-A0ABD5KXS3-F1
#
_entry.id   AF-A0ABD5KXS3-F1
#
_cell.length_a   1.000
_cell.length_b   1.000
_cell.length_c   1.000
_cell.angle_alpha   90.00
_cell.angle_beta   90.00
_cell.angle_gamma   90.00
#
_symmetry.space_group_name_H-M   'P 1'
#
loop_
_entity.id
_entity.type
_entity.pdbx_description
1 polymer ?
#
loop_
_entity_poly.entity_id
_entity_poly.type
_entity_poly.pdbx_seq_one_letter_code
_entity_poly.pdbx_strand_id
1 'polypeptide(L)'
;METNQLPRRSERHKRKETSSQLHTAFVLGTCWILFTLTPESWKSPAAYIIIGIVAIHLSSKLYKFKCSSVVKWTIALLVYVIGFILYVL
;
A
#
# COMPACT_ATOMS: atom_id res chain seq x y z
N MET A 1 36.31 11.13 10.74
CA MET A 1 35.50 12.37 10.70
C MET A 1 34.37 12.13 9.71
N GLU A 2 33.24 11.58 10.20
CA GLU A 2 32.11 11.28 9.33
C GLU A 2 31.46 12.60 8.92
N THR A 3 31.59 12.92 7.64
CA THR A 3 30.96 14.11 7.09
C THR A 3 29.47 13.83 6.99
N ASN A 4 28.67 14.60 7.72
CA ASN A 4 27.21 14.68 7.59
C ASN A 4 26.86 15.21 6.18
N GLN A 5 27.04 14.38 5.16
CA GLN A 5 26.66 14.71 3.80
C GLN A 5 25.15 14.53 3.68
N LEU A 6 24.46 15.64 3.44
CA LEU A 6 23.05 15.61 3.06
C LEU A 6 22.89 14.71 1.82
N PRO A 7 21.87 13.82 1.80
CA PRO A 7 21.72 12.84 0.73
C PRO A 7 21.58 13.52 -0.63
N ARG A 8 22.27 12.99 -1.64
CA ARG A 8 22.27 13.54 -3.01
C ARG A 8 20.83 13.55 -3.57
N ARG A 9 20.54 14.53 -4.44
CA ARG A 9 19.20 14.71 -5.06
C ARG A 9 18.68 13.42 -5.72
N SER A 10 19.56 12.63 -6.32
CA SER A 10 19.26 11.33 -6.93
C SER A 10 18.79 10.27 -5.92
N GLU A 11 19.39 10.24 -4.72
CA GLU A 11 19.02 9.31 -3.66
C GLU A 11 17.67 9.67 -3.03
N ARG A 12 17.39 10.97 -2.85
CA ARG A 12 16.05 11.43 -2.43
C ARG A 12 14.97 11.06 -3.43
N HIS A 13 15.26 11.15 -4.73
CA HIS A 13 14.29 10.84 -5.77
C HIS A 13 14.00 9.34 -5.83
N LYS A 14 15.04 8.49 -5.86
CA LYS A 14 14.88 7.03 -5.81
C LYS A 14 14.07 6.56 -4.60
N ARG A 15 14.33 7.14 -3.41
CA ARG A 15 13.63 6.78 -2.17
C ARG A 15 12.15 7.21 -2.19
N LYS A 16 11.83 8.35 -2.81
CA LYS A 16 10.44 8.80 -2.98
C LYS A 16 9.68 7.90 -3.96
N GLU A 17 10.31 7.52 -5.06
CA GLU A 17 9.72 6.70 -6.10
C GLU A 17 9.39 5.28 -5.61
N THR A 18 10.34 4.63 -4.91
CA THR A 18 10.08 3.32 -4.26
C THR A 18 8.98 3.41 -3.20
N SER A 19 8.90 4.52 -2.45
CA SER A 19 7.83 4.69 -1.46
C SER A 19 6.44 4.85 -2.10
N SER A 20 6.37 5.48 -3.27
CA SER A 20 5.13 5.64 -4.04
C SER A 20 4.65 4.31 -4.59
N GLN A 21 5.54 3.52 -5.18
CA GLN A 21 5.22 2.19 -5.71
C GLN A 21 4.70 1.25 -4.62
N LEU A 22 5.33 1.24 -3.43
CA LEU A 22 4.88 0.45 -2.29
C LEU A 22 3.46 0.83 -1.87
N HIS A 23 3.20 2.14 -1.76
CA HIS A 23 1.88 2.66 -1.39
C HIS A 23 0.82 2.23 -2.40
N THR A 24 1.09 2.37 -3.70
CA THR A 24 0.17 1.98 -4.77
C THR A 24 -0.11 0.48 -4.75
N ALA A 25 0.92 -0.36 -4.63
CA ALA A 25 0.75 -1.81 -4.58
C ALA A 25 -0.09 -2.26 -3.37
N PHE A 26 0.17 -1.68 -2.20
CA PHE A 26 -0.59 -1.99 -0.99
C PHE A 26 -2.05 -1.53 -1.07
N VAL A 27 -2.32 -0.33 -1.59
CA VAL A 27 -3.68 0.19 -1.77
C VAL A 27 -4.46 -0.65 -2.79
N LEU A 28 -3.86 -1.00 -3.92
CA LEU A 28 -4.51 -1.84 -4.92
C LEU A 28 -4.86 -3.23 -4.37
N GLY A 29 -3.91 -3.87 -3.69
CA GLY A 29 -4.15 -5.18 -3.07
C GLY A 29 -5.25 -5.13 -2.01
N THR A 30 -5.22 -4.12 -1.12
CA THR A 30 -6.28 -3.95 -0.10
C THR A 30 -7.65 -3.65 -0.73
N CYS A 31 -7.72 -2.83 -1.78
CA CYS A 31 -8.96 -2.59 -2.50
C CYS A 31 -9.52 -3.87 -3.11
N TRP A 32 -8.71 -4.69 -3.79
CA TRP A 32 -9.17 -5.95 -4.36
C TRP A 32 -9.69 -6.93 -3.28
N ILE A 33 -8.98 -7.08 -2.17
CA ILE A 33 -9.41 -7.93 -1.06
C ILE A 33 -10.74 -7.45 -0.49
N LEU A 34 -10.87 -6.15 -0.20
CA LEU A 34 -12.09 -5.60 0.37
C LEU A 34 -13.26 -5.69 -0.60
N PHE A 35 -13.02 -5.47 -1.90
CA PHE A 35 -14.07 -5.52 -2.92
C PHE A 35 -14.59 -6.95 -3.14
N THR A 36 -13.70 -7.93 -3.15
CA THR A 36 -14.05 -9.36 -3.31
C THR A 36 -14.75 -9.91 -2.07
N LEU A 37 -14.35 -9.48 -0.87
CA LEU A 37 -15.03 -9.86 0.38
C LEU A 37 -16.38 -9.16 0.59
N THR A 38 -16.64 -8.03 -0.07
CA THR A 38 -17.90 -7.29 0.09
C THR A 38 -19.03 -8.02 -0.64
N PRO A 39 -20.06 -8.51 0.07
CA PRO A 39 -21.18 -9.20 -0.55
C PRO A 39 -21.96 -8.27 -1.50
N GLU A 40 -22.56 -8.84 -2.53
CA GLU A 40 -23.25 -8.07 -3.58
C GLU A 40 -24.35 -7.16 -3.04
N SER A 41 -25.05 -7.61 -1.99
CA SER A 41 -26.09 -6.84 -1.31
C SER A 41 -25.59 -5.55 -0.68
N TRP A 42 -24.27 -5.41 -0.46
CA TRP A 42 -23.64 -4.25 0.15
C TRP A 42 -22.90 -3.38 -0.88
N LYS A 43 -22.83 -3.82 -2.15
CA LYS A 43 -22.21 -3.09 -3.25
C LYS A 43 -23.03 -1.85 -3.61
N SER A 44 -22.80 -0.79 -2.85
CA SER A 44 -23.34 0.55 -3.09
C SER A 44 -22.21 1.52 -3.38
N PRO A 45 -22.48 2.65 -4.05
CA PRO A 45 -21.47 3.70 -4.23
C PRO A 45 -20.84 4.16 -2.90
N ALA A 46 -21.63 4.18 -1.83
CA ALA A 46 -21.15 4.51 -0.48
C ALA A 46 -20.16 3.48 0.05
N ALA A 47 -20.41 2.18 -0.16
CA ALA A 47 -19.48 1.12 0.25
C ALA A 47 -18.13 1.24 -0.47
N TYR A 48 -18.12 1.57 -1.77
CA TYR A 48 -16.86 1.76 -2.51
C TYR A 48 -16.04 2.95 -1.99
N ILE A 49 -16.71 4.05 -1.61
CA ILE A 49 -16.05 5.20 -0.97
C ILE A 49 -15.43 4.78 0.37
N ILE A 50 -16.16 4.02 1.19
CA ILE A 50 -15.66 3.52 2.48
C ILE A 50 -14.44 2.60 2.27
N ILE A 51 -14.50 1.68 1.30
CA ILE A 51 -13.38 0.79 0.96
C ILE A 51 -12.14 1.60 0.58
N GLY A 52 -12.28 2.63 -0.26
CA GLY A 52 -11.18 3.52 -0.63
C GLY A 52 -10.58 4.26 0.56
N ILE A 53 -11.42 4.81 1.45
CA ILE A 53 -10.97 5.48 2.68
C ILE A 53 -10.21 4.52 3.58
N VAL A 54 -10.72 3.30 3.76
CA VAL A 54 -10.10 2.26 4.59
C VAL A 54 -8.74 1.86 4.02
N ALA A 55 -8.64 1.65 2.70
CA ALA A 55 -7.38 1.31 2.03
C ALA A 55 -6.31 2.42 2.20
N ILE A 56 -6.70 3.69 2.03
CA ILE A 56 -5.80 4.84 2.25
C ILE A 56 -5.38 4.93 3.72
N HIS A 57 -6.31 4.71 4.66
CA HIS A 57 -6.02 4.75 6.08
C HIS A 57 -5.03 3.65 6.50
N LEU A 58 -5.25 2.41 6.04
CA LEU A 58 -4.34 1.28 6.25
C LEU A 58 -2.95 1.57 5.66
N SER A 59 -2.89 2.14 4.46
CA SER A 59 -1.62 2.49 3.81
C SER A 59 -0.85 3.56 4.58
N SER A 60 -1.54 4.59 5.08
CA SER A 60 -0.96 5.62 5.95
C SER A 60 -0.41 5.02 7.25
N LYS A 61 -1.14 4.04 7.83
CA LYS A 61 -0.70 3.32 9.03
C LYS A 61 0.55 2.48 8.77
N LEU A 62 0.62 1.78 7.63
CA LEU A 62 1.81 1.04 7.19
C LEU A 62 3.03 1.96 6.99
N TYR A 63 2.81 3.15 6.44
CA TYR A 63 3.88 4.13 6.26
C TYR A 63 4.43 4.61 7.60
N LYS A 64 3.56 4.94 8.56
CA LYS A 64 3.93 5.38 9.92
C LYS A 64 4.55 4.27 10.79
N PHE A 65 4.35 3.00 10.44
CA PHE A 65 4.89 1.88 11.20
C PHE A 65 6.42 1.89 11.17
N LYS A 66 7.07 1.84 12.34
CA LYS A 66 8.54 1.79 12.48
C LYS A 66 9.07 0.37 12.20
N CYS A 67 8.92 -0.08 10.96
CA CYS A 67 9.55 -1.32 10.47
C CYS A 67 10.56 -1.03 9.36
N SER A 68 11.48 -1.98 9.16
CA SER A 68 12.40 -1.97 8.02
C SER A 68 11.64 -1.85 6.71
N SER A 69 12.22 -1.13 5.76
CA SER A 69 11.63 -0.93 4.43
C SER A 69 11.36 -2.27 3.73
N VAL A 70 12.21 -3.27 3.96
CA VAL A 70 12.05 -4.62 3.40
C VAL A 70 10.75 -5.25 3.90
N VAL A 71 10.47 -5.17 5.20
CA VAL A 71 9.25 -5.75 5.80
C VAL A 71 7.99 -5.07 5.24
N LYS A 72 8.01 -3.75 5.05
CA LYS A 72 6.89 -3.03 4.43
C LYS A 72 6.64 -3.48 3.00
N TRP A 73 7.71 -3.71 2.24
CA TRP A 73 7.64 -4.26 0.89
C TRP A 73 7.08 -5.68 0.88
N THR A 74 7.52 -6.55 1.79
CA THR A 74 6.99 -7.91 1.91
C THR A 74 5.49 -7.91 2.22
N ILE A 75 5.04 -7.05 3.15
CA ILE A 75 3.62 -6.91 3.48
C ILE A 75 2.83 -6.39 2.27
N ALA A 76 3.34 -5.35 1.59
CA ALA A 76 2.70 -4.81 0.39
C ALA A 76 2.60 -5.85 -0.73
N LEU A 77 3.65 -6.62 -0.96
CA LEU A 77 3.67 -7.70 -1.95
C LEU A 77 2.67 -8.80 -1.58
N LEU A 78 2.64 -9.25 -0.33
CA LEU A 78 1.69 -10.27 0.13
C LEU A 78 0.24 -9.83 -0.07
N VAL A 79 -0.09 -8.62 0.36
CA VAL A 79 -1.44 -8.06 0.20
C VAL A 79 -1.82 -7.92 -1.27
N TYR A 80 -0.87 -7.50 -2.11
CA TYR A 80 -1.08 -7.42 -3.56
C TYR A 80 -1.32 -8.80 -4.18
N VAL A 81 -0.50 -9.80 -3.86
CA VAL A 81 -0.64 -11.16 -4.37
C VAL A 81 -1.95 -11.80 -3.94
N ILE A 82 -2.33 -11.65 -2.66
CA ILE A 82 -3.62 -12.17 -2.16
C ILE A 82 -4.78 -11.49 -2.88
N GLY A 83 -4.75 -10.16 -2.99
CA GLY A 83 -5.77 -9.42 -3.72
C GLY A 83 -5.86 -9.83 -5.20
N PHE A 84 -4.72 -10.07 -5.84
CA PHE A 84 -4.67 -10.55 -7.22
C PHE A 84 -5.26 -11.96 -7.36
N ILE A 85 -4.92 -12.88 -6.46
CA ILE A 85 -5.50 -14.23 -6.44
C ILE A 85 -7.02 -14.15 -6.29
N LEU A 86 -7.51 -13.37 -5.32
CA LEU A 86 -8.96 -13.19 -5.12
C LEU A 86 -9.66 -12.49 -6.29
N TYR A 87 -8.94 -11.69 -7.08
CA TYR A 87 -9.49 -11.03 -8.26
C TYR A 87 -9.56 -11.97 -9.47
N VAL A 88 -8.61 -12.90 -9.60
CA VAL A 88 -8.57 -13.89 -10.69
C VAL A 88 -9.51 -15.06 -10.44
N LEU A 89 -9.69 -15.45 -9.17
CA LEU A 89 -10.58 -16.53 -8.75
C LEU A 89 -12.06 -16.10 -8.83
#